data_AF-A0A9E3XF84-F1
#
_entry.id   AF-A0A9E3XF84-F1
#
_cell.length_a   1.000
_cell.length_b   1.000
_cell.length_c   1.000
_cell.angle_alpha   90.00
_cell.angle_beta   90.00
_cell.angle_gamma   90.00
#
_symmetry.space_group_name_H-M   'P 1'
#
loop_
_entity.id
_entity.type
_entity.pdbx_description
1 polymer ?
#
loop_
_entity_poly.entity_id
_entity_poly.type
_entity_poly.pdbx_seq_one_letter_code
_entity_poly.pdbx_strand_id
1 'polypeptide(L)'
;PGKSAGFTDWLYGPHFNLTLQTTGSGHIQPISLGHDGNGDAIIELTAVPGSGDNFDGWSGDLSGSLNPDTLAVNGDKVVTALFSAPTSLVRVKIRAFLEGPFSGDSMRTPLSRSGLLPAVQPFSIAPWNYPGAETVSEWPAGAVDWVLVKLRTSAGISGEVDTLAALVTRTGDLVRPDGSTSLVFPGRAIGNYYLVVQPRNHLPVMSSSPVRLGSAAITYDFSNAAAQAFGDSAQVQLAPGIFGLYAGDGNQDGVIDSLDAWTVWRYQNGTSWQYGKTGDFNLDGGIDGLDRNFLWRFNDGRVSRVPGVVVTVPLAKPVVGAGSVQHLPAPSENGRQSTNVNTP
;
A
#
# COMPACT_ATOMS: atom_id res chain seq x y z
N PRO A 1 -28.58 7.45 -3.04
CA PRO A 1 -29.33 7.37 -1.75
C PRO A 1 -28.48 7.98 -0.62
N GLY A 2 -28.84 9.20 -0.22
CA GLY A 2 -28.04 10.05 0.66
C GLY A 2 -27.87 9.49 2.07
N LYS A 3 -26.69 9.71 2.66
CA LYS A 3 -26.43 9.49 4.08
C LYS A 3 -26.42 10.85 4.77
N SER A 4 -27.39 11.09 5.64
CA SER A 4 -27.39 12.21 6.59
C SER A 4 -26.53 11.84 7.80
N ALA A 5 -25.53 12.65 8.15
CA ALA A 5 -24.85 12.56 9.43
C ALA A 5 -25.43 13.61 10.37
N GLY A 6 -26.06 13.18 11.46
CA GLY A 6 -26.54 14.06 12.53
C GLY A 6 -25.55 14.05 13.69
N PHE A 7 -25.08 15.23 14.10
CA PHE A 7 -24.37 15.44 15.37
C PHE A 7 -25.32 16.15 16.33
N THR A 8 -25.40 15.67 17.58
CA THR A 8 -26.17 16.32 18.65
C THR A 8 -25.25 16.74 19.79
N ASP A 9 -25.19 18.05 20.07
CA ASP A 9 -24.81 18.60 21.37
C ASP A 9 -25.67 19.84 21.68
N TRP A 10 -26.01 20.04 22.96
CA TRP A 10 -27.10 20.88 23.44
C TRP A 10 -26.69 22.35 23.67
N LEU A 11 -27.15 23.27 22.81
CA LEU A 11 -27.54 24.67 23.13
C LEU A 11 -28.29 25.27 21.93
N TYR A 12 -29.56 25.63 22.14
CA TYR A 12 -30.56 25.99 21.12
C TYR A 12 -30.17 27.18 20.21
N GLY A 13 -29.69 26.87 19.01
CA GLY A 13 -29.80 27.71 17.80
C GLY A 13 -30.63 26.99 16.73
N PRO A 14 -31.06 27.65 15.65
CA PRO A 14 -31.70 26.96 14.53
C PRO A 14 -30.74 25.92 13.95
N HIS A 15 -31.16 24.65 13.91
CA HIS A 15 -30.42 23.61 13.20
C HIS A 15 -30.70 23.77 11.70
N PHE A 16 -29.68 24.14 10.94
CA PHE A 16 -29.75 24.20 9.50
C PHE A 16 -29.28 22.88 8.87
N ASN A 17 -29.97 22.44 7.83
CA ASN A 17 -29.62 21.26 7.06
C ASN A 17 -28.62 21.63 5.97
N LEU A 18 -27.47 20.95 5.93
CA LEU A 18 -26.56 20.96 4.80
C LEU A 18 -26.78 19.71 3.94
N THR A 19 -27.34 19.88 2.75
CA THR A 19 -27.53 18.82 1.77
C THR A 19 -26.38 18.83 0.76
N LEU A 20 -25.65 17.72 0.68
CA LEU A 20 -24.55 17.53 -0.28
C LEU A 20 -24.99 16.63 -1.42
N GLN A 21 -24.77 17.09 -2.66
CA GLN A 21 -25.12 16.38 -3.89
C GLN A 21 -23.91 16.30 -4.81
N THR A 22 -23.90 15.33 -5.72
CA THR A 22 -22.88 15.22 -6.76
C THR A 22 -23.50 14.92 -8.11
N THR A 23 -22.86 15.38 -9.18
CA THR A 23 -23.05 14.83 -10.54
C THR A 23 -21.79 14.04 -10.90
N GLY A 24 -21.90 12.88 -11.55
CA GLY A 24 -20.73 12.04 -11.85
C GLY A 24 -20.29 11.16 -10.67
N SER A 25 -19.07 10.62 -10.70
CA SER A 25 -18.64 9.53 -9.80
C SER A 25 -17.82 9.95 -8.58
N GLY A 26 -17.73 11.25 -8.29
CA GLY A 26 -17.04 11.79 -7.10
C GLY A 26 -17.91 11.92 -5.85
N HIS A 27 -17.30 12.37 -4.76
CA HIS A 27 -17.96 12.65 -3.48
C HIS A 27 -17.50 13.98 -2.87
N ILE A 28 -18.20 14.44 -1.83
CA ILE A 28 -17.85 15.64 -1.07
C ILE A 28 -17.42 15.21 0.33
N GLN A 29 -16.25 15.66 0.77
CA GLN A 29 -15.74 15.47 2.12
C GLN A 29 -15.88 16.78 2.92
N PRO A 30 -16.84 16.86 3.87
CA PRO A 30 -16.99 18.02 4.73
C PRO A 30 -16.08 17.95 5.96
N ILE A 31 -15.49 19.09 6.33
CA ILE A 31 -14.76 19.30 7.58
C ILE A 31 -15.34 20.53 8.28
N SER A 32 -15.74 20.40 9.55
CA SER A 32 -16.20 21.55 10.34
C SER A 32 -15.00 22.36 10.84
N LEU A 33 -15.00 23.66 10.56
CA LEU A 33 -14.00 24.63 11.02
C LEU A 33 -14.45 25.42 12.25
N GLY A 34 -15.63 25.12 12.79
CA GLY A 34 -16.23 25.82 13.92
C GLY A 34 -17.32 26.79 13.48
N HIS A 35 -17.41 27.94 14.15
CA HIS A 35 -18.42 28.97 13.87
C HIS A 35 -17.76 30.32 13.67
N ASP A 36 -18.37 31.19 12.87
CA ASP A 36 -17.91 32.56 12.67
C ASP A 36 -18.34 33.51 13.81
N GLY A 37 -18.05 34.81 13.65
CA GLY A 37 -18.42 35.83 14.63
C GLY A 37 -19.93 36.07 14.78
N ASN A 38 -20.74 35.52 13.88
CA ASN A 38 -22.21 35.58 13.94
C ASN A 38 -22.80 34.29 14.53
N GLY A 39 -21.98 33.27 14.80
CA GLY A 39 -22.42 31.97 15.27
C GLY A 39 -22.84 31.02 14.14
N ASP A 40 -22.57 31.35 12.87
CA ASP A 40 -22.86 30.47 11.73
C ASP A 40 -21.76 29.42 11.61
N ALA A 41 -22.14 28.16 11.39
CA ALA A 41 -21.17 27.07 11.21
C ALA A 41 -20.38 27.27 9.91
N ILE A 42 -19.05 27.20 9.99
CA ILE A 42 -18.17 27.24 8.83
C ILE A 42 -17.72 25.83 8.49
N ILE A 43 -18.04 25.37 7.29
CA ILE A 43 -17.68 24.04 6.79
C ILE A 43 -16.73 24.21 5.61
N GLU A 44 -15.58 23.55 5.65
CA GLU A 44 -14.74 23.34 4.47
C GLU A 44 -15.26 22.13 3.70
N LEU A 45 -15.54 22.31 2.41
CA LEU A 45 -16.00 21.27 1.51
C LEU A 45 -14.88 20.97 0.51
N THR A 46 -14.42 19.71 0.52
CA THR A 46 -13.48 19.20 -0.46
C THR A 46 -14.23 18.32 -1.45
N ALA A 47 -14.24 18.70 -2.73
CA ALA A 47 -14.69 17.84 -3.80
C ALA A 47 -13.59 16.81 -4.11
N VAL A 48 -13.93 15.53 -4.02
CA VAL A 48 -13.02 14.42 -4.33
C VAL A 48 -13.55 13.71 -5.58
N PRO A 49 -12.97 13.96 -6.77
CA PRO A 49 -13.38 13.28 -7.98
C PRO A 49 -13.28 11.77 -7.87
N GLY A 50 -14.13 11.06 -8.63
CA GLY A 50 -13.94 9.64 -8.88
C GLY A 50 -12.63 9.38 -9.63
N SER A 51 -12.23 8.12 -9.76
CA SER A 51 -10.98 7.75 -10.43
C SER A 51 -10.90 8.33 -11.85
N GLY A 52 -10.04 9.33 -12.03
CA GLY A 52 -9.80 10.07 -13.26
C GLY A 52 -10.91 11.02 -13.71
N ASP A 53 -12.01 11.17 -12.97
CA ASP A 53 -13.02 12.22 -13.21
C ASP A 53 -12.42 13.61 -12.93
N ASN A 54 -12.96 14.65 -13.57
CA ASN A 54 -12.60 16.04 -13.29
C ASN A 54 -13.61 16.65 -12.32
N PHE A 55 -13.15 17.54 -11.44
CA PHE A 55 -14.03 18.46 -10.73
C PHE A 55 -14.27 19.70 -11.60
N ASP A 56 -15.52 19.91 -12.01
CA ASP A 56 -15.91 21.00 -12.91
C ASP A 56 -16.34 22.26 -12.14
N GLY A 57 -16.65 22.12 -10.84
CA GLY A 57 -17.01 23.24 -9.96
C GLY A 57 -18.15 22.93 -8.99
N TRP A 58 -18.47 23.90 -8.16
CA TRP A 58 -19.61 23.89 -7.23
C TRP A 58 -20.83 24.57 -7.85
N SER A 59 -22.02 24.16 -7.40
CA SER A 59 -23.29 24.83 -7.68
C SER A 59 -24.25 24.74 -6.50
N GLY A 60 -25.30 25.58 -6.51
CA GLY A 60 -26.23 25.74 -5.39
C GLY A 60 -25.77 26.88 -4.48
N ASP A 61 -25.69 26.60 -3.18
CA ASP A 61 -25.26 27.57 -2.17
C ASP A 61 -23.73 27.79 -2.09
N LEU A 62 -22.96 27.01 -2.85
CA LEU A 62 -21.54 27.23 -3.11
C LEU A 62 -21.35 27.30 -4.62
N SER A 63 -20.37 28.09 -5.10
CA SER A 63 -20.16 28.28 -6.55
C SER A 63 -18.69 28.51 -6.87
N GLY A 64 -18.34 28.37 -8.15
CA GLY A 64 -16.97 28.51 -8.61
C GLY A 64 -16.22 27.18 -8.57
N SER A 65 -14.90 27.25 -8.71
CA SER A 65 -14.04 26.06 -8.89
C SER A 65 -12.96 25.93 -7.82
N LEU A 66 -13.03 26.72 -6.74
CA LEU A 66 -12.10 26.61 -5.63
C LEU A 66 -12.32 25.26 -4.93
N ASN A 67 -11.26 24.52 -4.66
CA ASN A 67 -11.33 23.21 -4.02
C ASN A 67 -10.05 22.93 -3.22
N PRO A 68 -10.10 22.82 -1.88
CA PRO A 68 -11.29 22.95 -1.03
C PRO A 68 -11.85 24.38 -1.00
N ASP A 69 -13.14 24.54 -0.67
CA ASP A 69 -13.78 25.85 -0.48
C ASP A 69 -14.67 25.87 0.77
N THR A 70 -14.89 27.05 1.34
CA THR A 70 -15.57 27.24 2.62
C THR A 70 -16.99 27.75 2.45
N LEU A 71 -17.91 27.22 3.24
CA LEU A 71 -19.31 27.59 3.27
C LEU A 71 -19.73 28.01 4.69
N ALA A 72 -20.34 29.18 4.81
CA ALA A 72 -21.07 29.58 6.01
C ALA A 72 -22.51 29.04 5.96
N VAL A 73 -22.87 28.19 6.93
CA VAL A 73 -24.19 27.57 7.04
C VAL A 73 -25.09 28.47 7.90
N ASN A 74 -25.57 29.54 7.28
CA ASN A 74 -26.45 30.55 7.89
C ASN A 74 -27.95 30.36 7.56
N GLY A 75 -28.30 29.16 7.10
CA GLY A 75 -29.61 28.76 6.58
C GLY A 75 -29.53 27.32 6.09
N ASP A 76 -30.66 26.68 5.76
CA ASP A 76 -30.62 25.42 5.03
C ASP A 76 -29.86 25.61 3.72
N LYS A 77 -28.88 24.74 3.46
CA LYS A 77 -27.97 24.81 2.31
C LYS A 77 -28.07 23.56 1.45
N VAL A 78 -27.96 23.74 0.14
CA VAL A 78 -27.78 22.68 -0.85
C VAL A 78 -26.54 22.99 -1.68
N VAL A 79 -25.53 22.15 -1.57
CA VAL A 79 -24.30 22.25 -2.37
C VAL A 79 -24.17 21.02 -3.26
N THR A 80 -23.90 21.26 -4.54
CA THR A 80 -23.65 20.21 -5.53
C THR A 80 -22.24 20.33 -6.07
N ALA A 81 -21.43 19.28 -5.94
CA ALA A 81 -20.16 19.15 -6.66
C ALA A 81 -20.41 18.57 -8.07
N LEU A 82 -19.89 19.24 -9.08
CA LEU A 82 -20.02 18.83 -10.46
C LEU A 82 -18.78 18.04 -10.86
N PHE A 83 -18.95 16.77 -11.26
CA PHE A 83 -17.89 15.97 -11.85
C PHE A 83 -18.23 15.54 -13.28
N SER A 84 -17.22 15.54 -14.15
CA SER A 84 -17.28 15.01 -15.51
C SER A 84 -16.39 13.79 -15.67
N ALA A 85 -16.87 12.83 -16.47
CA ALA A 85 -16.08 11.66 -16.84
C ALA A 85 -14.81 12.06 -17.62
N PRO A 86 -13.70 11.33 -17.48
CA PRO A 86 -12.48 11.61 -18.21
C PRO A 86 -12.69 11.48 -19.71
N THR A 87 -12.08 12.40 -20.46
CA THR A 87 -12.07 12.39 -21.94
C THR A 87 -10.95 11.52 -22.52
N SER A 88 -10.07 10.99 -21.67
CA SER A 88 -8.96 10.11 -22.05
C SER A 88 -8.80 8.97 -21.06
N LEU A 89 -8.20 7.86 -21.49
CA LEU A 89 -7.79 6.77 -20.62
C LEU A 89 -6.67 5.99 -21.30
N VAL A 90 -5.88 5.29 -20.49
CA VAL A 90 -4.97 4.27 -20.98
C VAL A 90 -5.23 2.92 -20.30
N ARG A 91 -4.82 1.83 -20.96
CA ARG A 91 -5.02 0.47 -20.47
C ARG A 91 -3.74 -0.36 -20.57
N VAL A 92 -3.60 -1.29 -19.63
CA VAL A 92 -2.50 -2.26 -19.62
C VAL A 92 -2.94 -3.56 -18.96
N LYS A 93 -2.41 -4.69 -19.42
CA LYS A 93 -2.45 -5.97 -18.72
C LYS A 93 -1.05 -6.22 -18.16
N ILE A 94 -0.95 -6.53 -16.87
CA ILE A 94 0.33 -6.77 -16.22
C ILE A 94 0.36 -8.19 -15.70
N ARG A 95 1.51 -8.85 -15.84
CA ARG A 95 1.79 -10.14 -15.20
C ARG A 95 3.04 -10.03 -14.32
N ALA A 96 2.94 -10.51 -13.08
CA ALA A 96 4.03 -10.61 -12.13
C ALA A 96 3.77 -11.78 -11.15
N PHE A 97 4.77 -12.62 -10.93
CA PHE A 97 4.73 -13.63 -9.88
C PHE A 97 5.35 -13.10 -8.59
N LEU A 98 4.88 -13.62 -7.46
CA LEU A 98 5.43 -13.37 -6.13
C LEU A 98 6.16 -14.62 -5.65
N GLU A 99 7.39 -14.46 -5.18
CA GLU A 99 8.08 -15.51 -4.43
C GLU A 99 7.35 -15.80 -3.12
N GLY A 100 7.32 -17.05 -2.67
CA GLY A 100 6.57 -17.46 -1.47
C GLY A 100 5.31 -18.28 -1.79
N PRO A 101 4.27 -17.69 -2.43
CA PRO A 101 3.15 -18.48 -2.89
C PRO A 101 3.46 -19.26 -4.17
N PHE A 102 4.51 -18.92 -4.94
CA PHE A 102 4.86 -19.63 -6.17
C PHE A 102 5.16 -21.12 -5.94
N SER A 103 4.60 -21.98 -6.79
CA SER A 103 4.73 -23.43 -6.73
C SER A 103 4.54 -24.03 -8.13
N GLY A 104 5.61 -24.56 -8.71
CA GLY A 104 5.60 -25.13 -10.07
C GLY A 104 5.53 -24.05 -11.15
N ASP A 105 4.32 -23.78 -11.65
CA ASP A 105 4.00 -22.83 -12.72
C ASP A 105 2.95 -21.78 -12.32
N SER A 106 2.48 -21.83 -11.07
CA SER A 106 1.42 -20.98 -10.55
C SER A 106 1.65 -20.60 -9.08
N MET A 107 0.80 -19.74 -8.53
CA MET A 107 0.83 -19.36 -7.12
C MET A 107 -0.27 -20.06 -6.33
N ARG A 108 0.06 -20.45 -5.09
CA ARG A 108 -0.88 -20.90 -4.07
C ARG A 108 -1.76 -19.73 -3.64
N THR A 109 -2.98 -20.04 -3.19
CA THR A 109 -4.02 -19.04 -2.81
C THR A 109 -4.57 -19.25 -1.39
N PRO A 110 -3.74 -19.57 -0.38
CA PRO A 110 -4.25 -19.91 0.95
C PRO A 110 -4.95 -18.72 1.62
N LEU A 111 -4.51 -17.48 1.43
CA LEU A 111 -5.20 -16.30 1.96
C LEU A 111 -6.63 -16.18 1.42
N SER A 112 -6.82 -16.30 0.11
CA SER A 112 -8.15 -16.27 -0.50
C SER A 112 -9.01 -17.46 -0.06
N ARG A 113 -8.45 -18.68 -0.07
CA ARG A 113 -9.18 -19.91 0.33
C ARG A 113 -9.65 -19.89 1.79
N SER A 114 -8.89 -19.22 2.65
CA SER A 114 -9.19 -19.08 4.08
C SER A 114 -9.97 -17.79 4.41
N GLY A 115 -10.38 -17.01 3.41
CA GLY A 115 -11.15 -15.77 3.61
C GLY A 115 -10.36 -14.66 4.31
N LEU A 116 -9.03 -14.65 4.17
CA LEU A 116 -8.11 -13.77 4.88
C LEU A 116 -7.75 -12.48 4.12
N LEU A 117 -8.16 -12.37 2.85
CA LEU A 117 -8.01 -11.14 2.06
C LEU A 117 -9.12 -10.14 2.41
N PRO A 118 -8.80 -8.84 2.62
CA PRO A 118 -9.81 -7.83 2.91
C PRO A 118 -10.59 -7.46 1.65
N ALA A 119 -11.91 -7.30 1.76
CA ALA A 119 -12.77 -6.89 0.66
C ALA A 119 -12.56 -5.42 0.25
N VAL A 120 -11.96 -4.60 1.11
CA VAL A 120 -11.54 -3.22 0.80
C VAL A 120 -10.03 -3.23 0.58
N GLN A 121 -9.54 -2.45 -0.38
CA GLN A 121 -8.10 -2.34 -0.63
C GLN A 121 -7.34 -1.92 0.65
N PRO A 122 -6.20 -2.55 0.98
CA PRO A 122 -5.53 -2.43 2.28
C PRO A 122 -4.50 -1.29 2.38
N PHE A 123 -4.24 -0.57 1.29
CA PHE A 123 -3.15 0.38 1.17
C PHE A 123 -3.48 1.80 1.65
N SER A 124 -4.64 2.01 2.29
CA SER A 124 -5.05 3.33 2.82
C SER A 124 -4.28 3.77 4.07
N ILE A 125 -3.45 2.89 4.63
CA ILE A 125 -2.61 3.17 5.80
C ILE A 125 -1.14 3.32 5.42
N ALA A 126 -0.35 3.91 6.32
CA ALA A 126 1.10 3.97 6.16
C ALA A 126 1.70 2.56 5.98
N PRO A 127 2.76 2.41 5.16
CA PRO A 127 3.50 3.48 4.48
C PRO A 127 2.88 3.94 3.15
N TRP A 128 1.90 3.21 2.60
CA TRP A 128 1.38 3.48 1.26
C TRP A 128 0.48 4.70 1.18
N ASN A 129 -0.39 4.91 2.18
CA ASN A 129 -1.35 6.03 2.25
C ASN A 129 -2.13 6.25 0.94
N TYR A 130 -2.47 5.16 0.23
CA TYR A 130 -3.17 5.19 -1.04
C TYR A 130 -4.66 5.51 -0.83
N PRO A 131 -5.19 6.61 -1.39
CA PRO A 131 -6.55 7.08 -1.10
C PRO A 131 -7.65 6.36 -1.91
N GLY A 132 -7.31 5.36 -2.72
CA GLY A 132 -8.29 4.64 -3.54
C GLY A 132 -9.36 3.93 -2.71
N ALA A 133 -10.52 3.73 -3.33
CA ALA A 133 -11.71 3.16 -2.71
C ALA A 133 -12.12 1.81 -3.32
N GLU A 134 -11.18 1.11 -3.94
CA GLU A 134 -11.42 -0.19 -4.56
C GLU A 134 -11.95 -1.21 -3.55
N THR A 135 -13.03 -1.89 -3.94
CA THR A 135 -13.65 -2.96 -3.15
C THR A 135 -13.97 -4.16 -4.03
N VAL A 136 -13.92 -5.35 -3.41
CA VAL A 136 -14.24 -6.63 -4.02
C VAL A 136 -15.58 -7.10 -3.47
N SER A 137 -16.60 -7.16 -4.32
CA SER A 137 -17.88 -7.77 -3.99
C SER A 137 -17.90 -9.28 -4.25
N GLU A 138 -17.14 -9.72 -5.26
CA GLU A 138 -16.96 -11.12 -5.62
C GLU A 138 -15.49 -11.37 -5.95
N TRP A 139 -14.87 -12.35 -5.29
CA TRP A 139 -13.43 -12.59 -5.42
C TRP A 139 -13.09 -13.15 -6.81
N PRO A 140 -12.16 -12.51 -7.56
CA PRO A 140 -11.65 -13.05 -8.80
C PRO A 140 -11.04 -14.44 -8.61
N ALA A 141 -11.24 -15.31 -9.61
CA ALA A 141 -10.75 -16.68 -9.56
C ALA A 141 -9.23 -16.73 -9.33
N GLY A 142 -8.83 -17.39 -8.25
CA GLY A 142 -7.42 -17.55 -7.91
C GLY A 142 -6.73 -16.28 -7.44
N ALA A 143 -7.43 -15.30 -6.85
CA ALA A 143 -6.80 -14.19 -6.16
C ALA A 143 -5.76 -14.69 -5.13
N VAL A 144 -4.56 -14.12 -5.18
CA VAL A 144 -3.43 -14.44 -4.29
C VAL A 144 -3.29 -13.35 -3.24
N ASP A 145 -3.17 -12.08 -3.67
CA ASP A 145 -2.95 -10.95 -2.77
C ASP A 145 -3.31 -9.61 -3.43
N TRP A 146 -3.42 -8.53 -2.65
CA TRP A 146 -3.50 -7.17 -3.18
C TRP A 146 -2.12 -6.59 -3.53
N VAL A 147 -2.07 -5.76 -4.58
CA VAL A 147 -0.88 -5.02 -5.01
C VAL A 147 -1.27 -3.61 -5.45
N LEU A 148 -0.36 -2.65 -5.32
CA LEU A 148 -0.48 -1.36 -5.99
C LEU A 148 0.13 -1.42 -7.39
N VAL A 149 -0.53 -0.80 -8.36
CA VAL A 149 -0.02 -0.57 -9.70
C VAL A 149 0.04 0.92 -9.96
N LYS A 150 1.20 1.41 -10.39
CA LYS A 150 1.44 2.84 -10.58
C LYS A 150 1.94 3.14 -11.99
N LEU A 151 1.52 4.28 -12.52
CA LEU A 151 2.07 4.84 -13.75
C LEU A 151 3.04 5.96 -13.41
N ARG A 152 4.23 5.94 -14.05
CA ARG A 152 5.17 7.07 -13.98
C ARG A 152 5.54 7.60 -15.36
N THR A 153 5.67 8.92 -15.49
CA THR A 153 6.16 9.58 -16.72
C THR A 153 7.69 9.68 -16.76
N SER A 154 8.36 9.43 -15.64
CA SER A 154 9.81 9.32 -15.53
C SER A 154 10.19 8.22 -14.54
N ALA A 155 11.45 7.79 -14.53
CA ALA A 155 11.91 6.74 -13.63
C ALA A 155 11.85 7.16 -12.14
N GLY A 156 11.96 8.47 -11.85
CA GLY A 156 11.95 9.01 -10.49
C GLY A 156 10.56 9.01 -9.84
N ILE A 157 10.52 9.15 -8.52
CA ILE A 157 9.26 9.21 -7.75
C ILE A 157 8.35 10.37 -8.15
N SER A 158 8.93 11.52 -8.50
CA SER A 158 8.19 12.69 -9.00
C SER A 158 7.49 12.45 -10.34
N GLY A 159 7.81 11.35 -11.02
CA GLY A 159 7.13 10.92 -12.24
C GLY A 159 5.80 10.22 -11.99
N GLU A 160 5.45 9.85 -10.76
CA GLU A 160 4.18 9.16 -10.47
C GLU A 160 2.97 10.05 -10.79
N VAL A 161 2.09 9.54 -11.65
CA VAL A 161 0.94 10.30 -12.17
C VAL A 161 -0.40 9.58 -11.98
N ASP A 162 -0.36 8.33 -11.56
CA ASP A 162 -1.56 7.54 -11.27
C ASP A 162 -1.19 6.29 -10.45
N THR A 163 -2.12 5.84 -9.62
CA THR A 163 -2.00 4.63 -8.80
C THR A 163 -3.38 4.00 -8.63
N LEU A 164 -3.44 2.66 -8.76
CA LEU A 164 -4.62 1.86 -8.46
C LEU A 164 -4.27 0.63 -7.64
N ALA A 165 -5.23 0.11 -6.89
CA ALA A 165 -5.13 -1.18 -6.22
C ALA A 165 -5.67 -2.30 -7.14
N ALA A 166 -4.89 -3.36 -7.30
CA ALA A 166 -5.22 -4.53 -8.09
C ALA A 166 -5.01 -5.81 -7.26
N LEU A 167 -5.48 -6.94 -7.79
CA LEU A 167 -5.25 -8.26 -7.25
C LEU A 167 -4.29 -9.00 -8.16
N VAL A 168 -3.26 -9.64 -7.60
CA VAL A 168 -2.48 -10.63 -8.34
C VAL A 168 -3.19 -11.98 -8.25
N THR A 169 -3.34 -12.65 -9.37
CA THR A 169 -4.00 -13.98 -9.45
C THR A 169 -2.97 -15.11 -9.44
N ARG A 170 -3.44 -16.35 -9.33
CA ARG A 170 -2.57 -17.55 -9.29
C ARG A 170 -1.74 -17.74 -10.56
N THR A 171 -2.16 -17.15 -11.68
CA THR A 171 -1.40 -17.14 -12.94
C THR A 171 -0.42 -15.98 -12.99
N GLY A 172 -0.38 -15.09 -11.99
CA GLY A 172 0.45 -13.89 -11.98
C GLY A 172 -0.20 -12.71 -12.72
N ASP A 173 -1.36 -12.89 -13.36
CA ASP A 173 -2.07 -11.78 -14.00
C ASP A 173 -2.62 -10.85 -12.92
N LEU A 174 -2.41 -9.54 -13.11
CA LEU A 174 -2.98 -8.50 -12.27
C LEU A 174 -4.37 -8.14 -12.81
N VAL A 175 -5.37 -8.18 -11.93
CA VAL A 175 -6.77 -7.93 -12.26
C VAL A 175 -7.34 -6.82 -11.38
N ARG A 176 -8.32 -6.09 -11.94
CA ARG A 176 -9.15 -5.18 -11.15
C ARG A 176 -10.04 -5.97 -10.19
N PRO A 177 -10.62 -5.33 -9.16
CA PRO A 177 -11.55 -5.99 -8.22
C PRO A 177 -12.74 -6.70 -8.89
N ASP A 178 -13.14 -6.25 -10.09
CA ASP A 178 -14.18 -6.87 -10.92
C ASP A 178 -13.71 -8.10 -11.72
N GLY A 179 -12.45 -8.54 -11.51
CA GLY A 179 -11.84 -9.68 -12.19
C GLY A 179 -11.31 -9.41 -13.59
N SER A 180 -11.48 -8.20 -14.13
CA SER A 180 -10.96 -7.87 -15.46
C SER A 180 -9.44 -7.71 -15.46
N THR A 181 -8.78 -8.29 -16.48
CA THR A 181 -7.32 -8.25 -16.67
C THR A 181 -6.82 -6.96 -17.30
N SER A 182 -7.73 -6.15 -17.86
CA SER A 182 -7.39 -4.82 -18.37
C SER A 182 -7.44 -3.84 -17.22
N LEU A 183 -6.28 -3.46 -16.69
CA LEU A 183 -6.16 -2.32 -15.79
C LEU A 183 -6.45 -1.05 -16.59
N VAL A 184 -7.20 -0.13 -16.01
CA VAL A 184 -7.66 1.10 -16.67
C VAL A 184 -7.22 2.27 -15.81
N PHE A 185 -6.57 3.25 -16.44
CA PHE A 185 -6.14 4.50 -15.84
C PHE A 185 -6.90 5.64 -16.51
N PRO A 186 -8.04 6.06 -15.95
CA PRO A 186 -8.87 7.10 -16.52
C PRO A 186 -8.21 8.49 -16.38
N GLY A 187 -8.50 9.39 -17.30
CA GLY A 187 -7.94 10.74 -17.33
C GLY A 187 -6.45 10.81 -17.71
N ARG A 188 -5.84 9.68 -18.12
CA ARG A 188 -4.46 9.63 -18.61
C ARG A 188 -4.42 9.67 -20.14
N ALA A 189 -3.54 10.51 -20.68
CA ALA A 189 -3.32 10.63 -22.11
C ALA A 189 -2.58 9.41 -22.68
N ILE A 190 -2.80 9.12 -23.96
CA ILE A 190 -1.99 8.14 -24.69
C ILE A 190 -0.53 8.60 -24.68
N GLY A 191 0.38 7.74 -24.24
CA GLY A 191 1.77 8.14 -24.02
C GLY A 191 2.65 7.02 -23.50
N ASN A 192 3.90 7.37 -23.19
CA ASN A 192 4.87 6.45 -22.63
C ASN A 192 4.86 6.55 -21.11
N TYR A 193 4.76 5.40 -20.45
CA TYR A 193 4.72 5.30 -18.99
C TYR A 193 5.61 4.17 -18.51
N TYR A 194 6.37 4.41 -17.44
CA TYR A 194 6.86 3.32 -16.61
C TYR A 194 5.71 2.68 -15.84
N LEU A 195 5.73 1.36 -15.74
CA LEU A 195 4.76 0.57 -14.97
C LEU A 195 5.44 0.13 -13.69
N VAL A 196 4.85 0.43 -12.53
CA VAL A 196 5.36 -0.02 -11.23
C VAL A 196 4.36 -0.99 -10.61
N VAL A 197 4.85 -2.11 -10.09
CA VAL A 197 4.07 -3.03 -9.25
C VAL A 197 4.69 -3.02 -7.86
N GLN A 198 3.90 -2.68 -6.85
CA GLN A 198 4.31 -2.63 -5.44
C GLN A 198 3.40 -3.55 -4.61
N PRO A 199 3.87 -4.76 -4.29
CA PRO A 199 3.19 -5.67 -3.36
C PRO A 199 3.32 -5.24 -1.91
N ARG A 200 2.59 -5.90 -0.99
CA ARG A 200 2.59 -5.54 0.44
C ARG A 200 3.86 -5.93 1.20
N ASN A 201 4.63 -6.90 0.72
CA ASN A 201 5.79 -7.45 1.42
C ASN A 201 6.86 -8.08 0.50
N HIS A 202 6.87 -7.68 -0.77
CA HIS A 202 7.88 -8.05 -1.76
C HIS A 202 8.56 -6.78 -2.28
N LEU A 203 9.76 -6.93 -2.82
CA LEU A 203 10.44 -5.83 -3.49
C LEU A 203 9.57 -5.31 -4.67
N PRO A 204 9.33 -4.00 -4.76
CA PRO A 204 8.60 -3.44 -5.89
C PRO A 204 9.43 -3.55 -7.18
N VAL A 205 8.75 -3.67 -8.32
CA VAL A 205 9.37 -3.71 -9.65
C VAL A 205 8.85 -2.58 -10.53
N MET A 206 9.69 -2.08 -11.42
CA MET A 206 9.32 -1.10 -12.45
C MET A 206 9.73 -1.63 -13.82
N SER A 207 8.98 -1.32 -14.87
CA SER A 207 9.35 -1.68 -16.24
C SER A 207 10.74 -1.14 -16.59
N SER A 208 11.55 -1.93 -17.29
CA SER A 208 12.93 -1.56 -17.62
C SER A 208 13.04 -0.31 -18.49
N SER A 209 11.98 -0.01 -19.23
CA SER A 209 11.83 1.19 -20.06
C SER A 209 10.37 1.68 -20.06
N PRO A 210 10.10 2.92 -20.51
CA PRO A 210 8.74 3.40 -20.69
C PRO A 210 8.00 2.55 -21.72
N VAL A 211 6.77 2.18 -21.40
CA VAL A 211 5.86 1.40 -22.23
C VAL A 211 4.80 2.32 -22.81
N ARG A 212 4.58 2.27 -24.12
CA ARG A 212 3.56 3.08 -24.77
C ARG A 212 2.17 2.51 -24.50
N LEU A 213 1.35 3.23 -23.74
CA LEU A 213 -0.03 2.85 -23.44
C LEU A 213 -1.01 3.62 -24.32
N GLY A 214 -2.15 2.98 -24.60
CA GLY A 214 -3.25 3.54 -25.39
C GLY A 214 -4.60 3.11 -24.85
N SER A 215 -5.66 3.42 -25.60
CA SER A 215 -7.03 3.02 -25.24
C SER A 215 -7.26 1.50 -25.33
N ALA A 216 -6.48 0.80 -26.16
CA ALA A 216 -6.40 -0.66 -26.19
C ALA A 216 -5.30 -1.15 -25.24
N ALA A 217 -5.59 -2.22 -24.49
CA ALA A 217 -4.65 -2.77 -23.54
C ALA A 217 -3.53 -3.54 -24.25
N ILE A 218 -2.28 -3.23 -23.89
CA ILE A 218 -1.10 -4.04 -24.21
C ILE A 218 -0.74 -4.90 -23.00
N THR A 219 0.02 -5.97 -23.21
CA THR A 219 0.54 -6.80 -22.12
C THR A 219 1.98 -6.40 -21.80
N TYR A 220 2.26 -6.20 -20.52
CA TYR A 220 3.61 -6.13 -19.98
C TYR A 220 3.81 -7.24 -18.96
N ASP A 221 4.78 -8.11 -19.19
CA ASP A 221 4.98 -9.32 -18.39
C ASP A 221 6.35 -9.29 -17.72
N PHE A 222 6.37 -8.99 -16.42
CA PHE A 222 7.59 -9.00 -15.62
C PHE A 222 8.15 -10.41 -15.44
N SER A 223 7.36 -11.47 -15.66
CA SER A 223 7.76 -12.84 -15.33
C SER A 223 8.55 -13.55 -16.42
N ASN A 224 8.66 -12.99 -17.63
CA ASN A 224 9.29 -13.69 -18.76
C ASN A 224 10.82 -13.54 -18.82
N ALA A 225 11.39 -12.46 -18.27
CA ALA A 225 12.81 -12.18 -18.29
C ALA A 225 13.18 -11.13 -17.23
N ALA A 226 14.33 -11.30 -16.59
CA ALA A 226 14.89 -10.29 -15.67
C ALA A 226 15.01 -8.90 -16.32
N ALA A 227 15.30 -8.85 -17.63
CA ALA A 227 15.44 -7.60 -18.39
C ALA A 227 14.15 -6.79 -18.55
N GLN A 228 13.00 -7.30 -18.09
CA GLN A 228 11.76 -6.52 -17.96
C GLN A 228 11.78 -5.63 -16.71
N ALA A 229 12.65 -5.91 -15.74
CA ALA A 229 12.77 -5.09 -14.55
C ALA A 229 13.79 -3.96 -14.74
N PHE A 230 13.48 -2.81 -14.18
CA PHE A 230 14.42 -1.72 -14.03
C PHE A 230 15.53 -2.08 -13.04
N GLY A 231 16.78 -2.07 -13.50
CA GLY A 231 17.97 -2.24 -12.65
C GLY A 231 18.21 -3.66 -12.12
N ASP A 232 17.58 -4.69 -12.71
CA ASP A 232 17.85 -6.13 -12.55
C ASP A 232 17.96 -6.69 -11.11
N SER A 233 17.40 -6.02 -10.09
CA SER A 233 17.63 -6.40 -8.66
C SER A 233 16.37 -6.78 -7.87
N ALA A 234 15.17 -6.49 -8.39
CA ALA A 234 13.91 -6.76 -7.70
C ALA A 234 13.36 -8.19 -7.92
N GLN A 235 14.00 -8.99 -8.78
CA GLN A 235 13.44 -10.27 -9.23
C GLN A 235 14.33 -11.49 -8.96
N VAL A 236 13.67 -12.60 -8.62
CA VAL A 236 14.23 -13.95 -8.47
C VAL A 236 13.81 -14.83 -9.64
N GLN A 237 14.69 -15.72 -10.09
CA GLN A 237 14.30 -16.78 -11.04
C GLN A 237 13.66 -17.93 -10.26
N LEU A 238 12.33 -18.03 -10.34
CA LEU A 238 11.51 -19.00 -9.60
C LEU A 238 11.56 -20.40 -10.23
N ALA A 239 11.67 -20.44 -11.56
CA ALA A 239 11.84 -21.63 -12.36
C ALA A 239 12.58 -21.26 -13.66
N PRO A 240 13.09 -22.22 -14.46
CA PRO A 240 13.73 -21.90 -15.73
C PRO A 240 12.85 -21.00 -16.61
N GLY A 241 13.30 -19.78 -16.85
CA GLY A 241 12.58 -18.77 -17.64
C GLY A 241 11.38 -18.09 -16.96
N ILE A 242 11.12 -18.35 -15.66
CA ILE A 242 10.05 -17.71 -14.90
C ILE A 242 10.67 -16.87 -13.78
N PHE A 243 10.32 -15.58 -13.78
CA PHE A 243 10.78 -14.60 -12.80
C PHE A 243 9.63 -14.14 -11.91
N GLY A 244 9.94 -13.89 -10.64
CA GLY A 244 9.01 -13.29 -9.69
C GLY A 244 9.69 -12.29 -8.78
N LEU A 245 8.92 -11.60 -7.97
CA LEU A 245 9.40 -10.56 -7.07
C LEU A 245 9.92 -11.20 -5.78
N TYR A 246 11.08 -10.76 -5.30
CA TYR A 246 11.65 -11.25 -4.04
C TYR A 246 10.72 -10.96 -2.87
N ALA A 247 10.47 -11.96 -2.04
CA ALA A 247 9.73 -11.79 -0.78
C ALA A 247 10.68 -11.35 0.34
N GLY A 248 10.22 -10.48 1.24
CA GLY A 248 11.00 -10.13 2.44
C GLY A 248 11.06 -8.66 2.81
N ASP A 249 10.58 -7.76 1.95
CA ASP A 249 10.55 -6.31 2.17
C ASP A 249 9.30 -5.93 2.98
N GLY A 250 9.32 -6.31 4.25
CA GLY A 250 8.18 -6.15 5.16
C GLY A 250 8.01 -4.72 5.66
N ASN A 251 9.09 -3.95 5.73
CA ASN A 251 9.05 -2.55 6.14
C ASN A 251 8.75 -1.58 4.97
N GLN A 252 8.77 -2.09 3.72
CA GLN A 252 8.51 -1.35 2.49
C GLN A 252 9.52 -0.23 2.23
N ASP A 253 10.79 -0.46 2.57
CA ASP A 253 11.88 0.49 2.29
C ASP A 253 12.65 0.17 0.99
N GLY A 254 12.28 -0.91 0.30
CA GLY A 254 12.87 -1.33 -0.96
C GLY A 254 14.17 -2.10 -0.80
N VAL A 255 14.52 -2.48 0.42
CA VAL A 255 15.67 -3.31 0.76
C VAL A 255 15.17 -4.47 1.61
N ILE A 256 15.64 -5.67 1.30
CA ILE A 256 15.44 -6.82 2.19
C ILE A 256 16.67 -6.90 3.07
N ASP A 257 16.53 -6.52 4.33
CA ASP A 257 17.62 -6.57 5.30
C ASP A 257 17.15 -6.92 6.71
N SER A 258 18.07 -6.78 7.66
CA SER A 258 17.83 -7.09 9.06
C SER A 258 16.64 -6.32 9.67
N LEU A 259 16.32 -5.11 9.19
CA LEU A 259 15.19 -4.32 9.69
C LEU A 259 13.86 -5.02 9.42
N ASP A 260 13.69 -5.72 8.28
CA ASP A 260 12.49 -6.52 8.03
C ASP A 260 12.36 -7.66 9.04
N ALA A 261 13.46 -8.37 9.31
CA ALA A 261 13.47 -9.44 10.30
C ALA A 261 13.23 -8.93 11.72
N TRP A 262 13.87 -7.82 12.12
CA TRP A 262 13.87 -7.33 13.49
C TRP A 262 12.65 -6.50 13.84
N THR A 263 12.17 -5.66 12.93
CA THR A 263 11.08 -4.69 13.19
C THR A 263 9.72 -5.18 12.70
N VAL A 264 9.68 -6.09 11.74
CA VAL A 264 8.43 -6.63 11.19
C VAL A 264 8.24 -8.08 11.62
N TRP A 265 9.02 -9.01 11.06
CA TRP A 265 8.78 -10.45 11.27
C TRP A 265 8.86 -10.85 12.74
N ARG A 266 9.90 -10.41 13.48
CA ARG A 266 10.10 -10.81 14.89
C ARG A 266 8.92 -10.43 15.80
N TYR A 267 8.30 -9.27 15.57
CA TYR A 267 7.18 -8.80 16.38
C TYR A 267 5.84 -9.43 15.98
N GLN A 268 5.74 -9.93 14.75
CA GLN A 268 4.53 -10.53 14.21
C GLN A 268 4.52 -12.06 14.29
N ASN A 269 5.71 -12.69 14.39
CA ASN A 269 5.89 -14.14 14.46
C ASN A 269 5.08 -14.77 15.60
N GLY A 270 4.27 -15.78 15.27
CA GLY A 270 3.44 -16.54 16.20
C GLY A 270 2.20 -15.79 16.71
N THR A 271 1.92 -14.59 16.19
CA THR A 271 0.72 -13.83 16.53
C THR A 271 -0.45 -14.20 15.62
N SER A 272 -1.68 -13.98 16.07
CA SER A 272 -2.88 -14.22 15.25
C SER A 272 -2.84 -13.43 13.94
N TRP A 273 -3.32 -14.05 12.86
CA TRP A 273 -3.37 -13.43 11.54
C TRP A 273 -4.11 -12.09 11.54
N GLN A 274 -3.51 -11.11 10.85
CA GLN A 274 -4.14 -9.88 10.40
C GLN A 274 -3.49 -9.45 9.09
N TYR A 275 -4.28 -9.05 8.09
CA TYR A 275 -3.76 -8.75 6.76
C TYR A 275 -2.71 -7.62 6.74
N GLY A 276 -2.84 -6.62 7.61
CA GLY A 276 -1.90 -5.50 7.71
C GLY A 276 -0.50 -5.90 8.24
N LYS A 277 -0.32 -7.15 8.68
CA LYS A 277 0.99 -7.69 9.07
C LYS A 277 1.73 -8.16 7.81
N THR A 278 2.86 -7.52 7.54
CA THR A 278 3.66 -7.72 6.33
C THR A 278 4.71 -8.83 6.45
N GLY A 279 4.88 -9.44 7.62
CA GLY A 279 5.86 -10.51 7.85
C GLY A 279 5.53 -11.90 7.28
N ASP A 280 4.34 -12.08 6.71
CA ASP A 280 3.90 -13.32 6.03
C ASP A 280 4.44 -13.36 4.59
N PHE A 281 5.73 -13.64 4.45
CA PHE A 281 6.44 -13.59 3.16
C PHE A 281 6.04 -14.72 2.23
N ASN A 282 5.57 -15.86 2.76
CA ASN A 282 5.12 -16.98 1.94
C ASN A 282 3.64 -16.88 1.52
N LEU A 283 2.93 -15.88 2.06
CA LEU A 283 1.52 -15.58 1.83
C LEU A 283 0.61 -16.75 2.20
N ASP A 284 0.87 -17.43 3.33
CA ASP A 284 0.10 -18.59 3.80
C ASP A 284 -0.87 -18.34 4.95
N GLY A 285 -0.87 -17.12 5.49
CA GLY A 285 -1.73 -16.72 6.61
C GLY A 285 -1.13 -17.01 7.98
N GLY A 286 0.03 -17.67 8.02
CA GLY A 286 0.93 -17.74 9.17
C GLY A 286 2.01 -16.68 9.09
N ILE A 287 2.56 -16.28 10.24
CA ILE A 287 3.82 -15.55 10.30
C ILE A 287 4.69 -16.37 11.24
N ASP A 288 5.61 -17.13 10.68
CA ASP A 288 6.36 -18.13 11.44
C ASP A 288 7.79 -18.36 10.93
N GLY A 289 8.42 -19.42 11.45
CA GLY A 289 9.78 -19.79 11.08
C GLY A 289 9.95 -20.08 9.60
N LEU A 290 8.89 -20.42 8.86
CA LEU A 290 8.94 -20.70 7.43
C LEU A 290 9.22 -19.44 6.63
N ASP A 291 8.56 -18.32 6.93
CA ASP A 291 8.79 -17.02 6.27
C ASP A 291 10.25 -16.60 6.39
N ARG A 292 10.79 -16.73 7.61
CA ARG A 292 12.17 -16.34 7.87
C ARG A 292 13.18 -17.30 7.26
N ASN A 293 13.01 -18.60 7.52
CA ASN A 293 14.07 -19.58 7.22
C ASN A 293 14.09 -20.01 5.76
N PHE A 294 12.97 -19.91 5.03
CA PHE A 294 12.88 -20.35 3.63
C PHE A 294 12.76 -19.21 2.62
N LEU A 295 12.49 -17.98 3.04
CA LEU A 295 12.41 -16.82 2.14
C LEU A 295 13.37 -15.73 2.56
N TRP A 296 13.07 -15.03 3.65
CA TRP A 296 13.82 -13.81 4.02
C TRP A 296 15.33 -14.03 4.10
N ARG A 297 15.80 -15.14 4.70
CA ARG A 297 17.24 -15.44 4.82
C ARG A 297 17.96 -15.59 3.47
N PHE A 298 17.28 -16.09 2.44
CA PHE A 298 17.87 -16.27 1.11
C PHE A 298 17.87 -14.95 0.30
N ASN A 299 17.03 -14.02 0.73
CA ASN A 299 16.83 -12.73 0.09
C ASN A 299 17.48 -11.56 0.83
N ASP A 300 18.14 -11.81 1.96
CA ASP A 300 18.89 -10.81 2.70
C ASP A 300 19.93 -10.13 1.78
N GLY A 301 19.92 -8.80 1.76
CA GLY A 301 20.75 -7.96 0.89
C GLY A 301 20.19 -7.69 -0.51
N ARG A 302 18.98 -8.18 -0.85
CA ARG A 302 18.31 -7.82 -2.11
C ARG A 302 17.73 -6.41 -2.03
N VAL A 303 17.74 -5.69 -3.16
CA VAL A 303 17.34 -4.28 -3.21
C VAL A 303 16.54 -4.03 -4.47
N SER A 304 15.42 -3.33 -4.37
CA SER A 304 14.74 -2.77 -5.53
C SER A 304 15.44 -1.50 -6.00
N ARG A 305 15.64 -1.37 -7.31
CA ARG A 305 16.16 -0.14 -7.92
C ARG A 305 15.07 0.85 -8.30
N VAL A 306 13.80 0.55 -7.97
CA VAL A 306 12.69 1.48 -8.18
C VAL A 306 12.90 2.72 -7.30
N PRO A 307 13.02 3.93 -7.88
CA PRO A 307 13.26 5.13 -7.07
C PRO A 307 12.08 5.47 -6.15
N GLY A 308 12.41 5.93 -4.93
CA GLY A 308 11.44 6.48 -3.98
C GLY A 308 10.89 5.51 -2.94
N VAL A 309 11.43 4.29 -2.86
CA VAL A 309 10.99 3.28 -1.87
C VAL A 309 11.73 3.46 -0.53
N VAL A 310 12.82 4.23 -0.47
CA VAL A 310 13.61 4.40 0.76
C VAL A 310 12.86 5.21 1.82
N VAL A 311 12.24 4.51 2.78
CA VAL A 311 11.96 5.08 4.09
C VAL A 311 13.25 4.92 4.89
N THR A 312 14.05 5.97 4.99
CA THR A 312 15.08 6.01 6.05
C THR A 312 14.35 5.95 7.38
N VAL A 313 14.36 4.78 8.03
CA VAL A 313 14.04 4.71 9.44
C VAL A 313 15.18 5.44 10.16
N PRO A 314 14.91 6.47 10.99
CA PRO A 314 15.94 6.99 11.85
C PRO A 314 16.44 5.80 12.67
N LEU A 315 17.76 5.55 12.67
CA LEU A 315 18.37 4.62 13.60
C LEU A 315 17.82 4.96 14.99
N ALA A 316 16.93 4.11 15.51
CA ALA A 316 16.57 4.20 16.91
C ALA A 316 17.90 4.06 17.65
N LYS A 317 18.33 5.14 18.31
CA LYS A 317 19.51 5.09 19.17
C LYS A 317 19.37 3.84 20.03
N PRO A 318 20.43 3.05 20.24
CA PRO A 318 20.35 1.96 21.17
C PRO A 318 19.82 2.55 22.46
N VAL A 319 18.70 2.02 22.94
CA VAL A 319 18.22 2.30 24.29
C VAL A 319 19.33 1.78 25.19
N VAL A 320 20.23 2.68 25.60
CA VAL A 320 21.13 2.42 26.72
C VAL A 320 20.20 2.32 27.90
N GLY A 321 19.83 1.08 28.23
CA GLY A 321 19.06 0.80 29.43
C GLY A 321 19.82 1.40 30.60
N ALA A 322 19.18 2.34 31.29
CA ALA A 322 19.50 2.66 32.66
C ALA A 322 19.17 1.44 33.52
N GLY A 323 20.03 0.42 33.42
CA GLY A 323 20.13 -0.65 34.39
C GLY A 323 21.17 -0.20 35.40
N SER A 324 20.71 0.19 36.59
CA SER A 324 21.53 0.27 37.78
C SER A 324 22.39 -0.99 37.89
N VAL A 325 23.71 -0.81 37.85
CA VAL A 325 24.66 -1.86 38.21
C VAL A 325 24.46 -2.14 39.70
N GLN A 326 23.62 -3.12 40.02
CA GLN A 326 23.69 -3.73 41.34
C GLN A 326 25.00 -4.51 41.39
N HIS A 327 25.89 -3.98 42.21
CA HIS A 327 27.15 -4.57 42.59
C HIS A 327 26.88 -5.93 43.24
N LEU A 328 27.08 -7.01 42.49
CA LEU A 328 27.18 -8.36 43.06
C LEU A 328 28.54 -8.43 43.79
N PRO A 329 28.57 -8.73 45.10
CA PRO A 329 29.83 -8.86 45.82
C PRO A 329 30.60 -10.10 45.34
N ALA A 330 31.89 -9.92 45.11
CA ALA A 330 32.82 -10.98 44.73
C ALA A 330 32.85 -12.10 45.79
N PRO A 331 32.93 -13.39 45.39
CA PRO A 331 33.14 -14.47 46.34
C PRO A 331 34.57 -14.40 46.90
N SER A 332 34.66 -14.50 48.23
CA SER A 332 35.90 -14.48 49.00
C SER A 332 36.81 -15.67 48.68
N GLU A 333 38.05 -15.39 48.31
CA GLU A 333 39.14 -16.38 48.39
C GLU A 333 39.51 -16.61 49.86
N ASN A 334 39.39 -17.86 50.31
CA ASN A 334 40.18 -18.35 51.44
C ASN A 334 40.40 -19.86 51.31
N GLY A 335 41.60 -20.20 50.85
CA GLY A 335 42.46 -21.26 51.40
C GLY A 335 41.97 -22.70 51.31
N ARG A 336 42.65 -23.48 50.46
CA ARG A 336 43.18 -24.79 50.86
C ARG A 336 44.41 -25.15 50.03
N GLN A 337 45.54 -25.26 50.73
CA GLN A 337 46.79 -25.87 50.27
C GLN A 337 46.60 -27.38 50.04
N SER A 338 47.22 -27.92 48.99
CA SER A 338 47.88 -29.24 49.04
C SER A 338 48.82 -29.42 47.84
N THR A 339 50.12 -29.31 48.14
CA THR A 339 51.28 -30.11 47.68
C THR A 339 51.14 -31.04 46.45
N ASN A 340 52.12 -30.91 45.53
CA ASN A 340 53.03 -31.95 45.00
C ASN A 340 53.88 -31.28 43.89
N VAL A 341 55.17 -30.99 44.04
CA VAL A 341 56.38 -31.85 44.08
C VAL A 341 56.67 -32.61 42.77
N ASN A 342 57.77 -32.16 42.14
CA ASN A 342 58.74 -32.82 41.24
C ASN A 342 58.47 -33.02 39.73
N THR A 343 59.17 -32.17 38.96
CA THR A 343 60.19 -32.43 37.89
C THR A 343 60.65 -33.87 37.61
N PRO A 344 61.31 -34.16 36.46
CA PRO A 344 62.02 -33.25 35.52
C PRO A 344 61.32 -32.94 34.21
#